data_AF-A0AAJ0M842-F1
#
_entry.id   AF-A0AAJ0M842-F1
#
_cell.length_a   1.000
_cell.length_b   1.000
_cell.length_c   1.000
_cell.angle_alpha   90.00
_cell.angle_beta   90.00
_cell.angle_gamma   90.00
#
_symmetry.space_group_name_H-M   'P 1'
#
loop_
_entity.id
_entity.type
_entity.pdbx_description
1 polymer ?
#
loop_
_entity_poly.entity_id
_entity_poly.type
_entity_poly.pdbx_seq_one_letter_code
_entity_poly.pdbx_strand_id
1 'polypeptide(L)'
;MAGNPHPALDRDLWTRDLCIVGLILGWGASLSSLASGIYTIAAGPAIVPPWLVNRVALVGPMGFSWTEPTQLYMNDQRVYSVSEAAMVIIPLLLQVAIASVSACLDAIHSTTLRWALWREGRLRHNTNLRLFTYSRRSGPNAWPANVVSSLSLALAYGGTTVMAFPLIVIAALEFTDDPDANPINYDADLGEYRYGISFNGWGLLGLGTGLLLQSAICTWCLIHDFVEQDVGTWNSNPLATARACRCLLSDDVSKHPPTASDSGQSSSGGIMFSEPALKQPSMRSLIPATRTITNWIWAIFALHSVFAVVVSLVAVKVQHSASLEYVQDNPAPIDFSSVWKYFGQVAVMYNGDTSGVRLEWAGLLIQCAAVSTLLFGLHLAEVLGGLNRDEAIWRQAATKRGTSPESNILLEGIRNWPTCVVFVYKVIVPWIFSYGFACNTSVFMAIFPLLTIAILFLILGLFSEYLIRVKPKGLQPATYGDIQALAALVDDWGHDTIFWGDKGEYERIEGVRVAGTAGTRLAGLRAGVMYIGLSREPQS
;
A
#
# COMPACT_ATOMS: atom_id res chain seq x y z
N MET A 1 -44.10 16.84 15.16
CA MET A 1 -43.05 17.37 14.28
C MET A 1 -42.96 16.44 13.09
N ALA A 2 -43.40 16.89 11.91
CA ALA A 2 -43.24 16.11 10.68
C ALA A 2 -41.74 15.95 10.41
N GLY A 3 -41.27 14.71 10.34
CA GLY A 3 -39.86 14.41 10.09
C GLY A 3 -39.45 15.02 8.76
N ASN A 4 -38.45 15.89 8.77
CA ASN A 4 -37.79 16.29 7.54
C ASN A 4 -37.35 15.00 6.82
N PRO A 5 -37.63 14.86 5.51
CA PRO A 5 -37.11 13.74 4.75
C PRO A 5 -35.61 13.70 4.95
N HIS A 6 -35.08 12.53 5.35
CA HIS A 6 -33.64 12.34 5.49
C HIS A 6 -32.98 12.86 4.20
N PRO A 7 -32.00 13.78 4.27
CA PRO A 7 -31.32 14.24 3.07
C PRO A 7 -30.78 13.01 2.35
N ALA A 8 -31.00 12.95 1.03
CA ALA A 8 -30.57 11.82 0.22
C ALA A 8 -29.13 11.47 0.56
N LEU A 9 -28.87 10.20 0.87
CA LEU A 9 -27.54 9.74 1.20
C LEU A 9 -26.64 10.01 0.00
N ASP A 10 -25.75 11.00 0.10
CA ASP A 10 -24.86 11.32 -1.01
C ASP A 10 -23.92 10.13 -1.24
N ARG A 11 -24.19 9.43 -2.33
CA ARG A 11 -23.36 8.32 -2.80
C ARG A 11 -22.19 8.93 -3.53
N ASP A 12 -21.28 9.63 -2.84
CA ASP A 12 -20.08 10.31 -3.39
C ASP A 12 -19.62 9.68 -4.72
N LEU A 13 -20.21 10.17 -5.82
CA LEU A 13 -20.12 9.50 -7.11
C LEU A 13 -18.71 9.69 -7.66
N TRP A 14 -18.05 10.77 -7.27
CA TRP A 14 -16.73 11.11 -7.73
C TRP A 14 -15.68 10.10 -7.27
N THR A 15 -15.72 9.67 -6.01
CA THR A 15 -14.84 8.61 -5.53
C THR A 15 -15.05 7.32 -6.30
N ARG A 16 -16.32 6.93 -6.51
CA ARG A 16 -16.66 5.73 -7.26
C ARG A 16 -16.16 5.83 -8.70
N ASP A 17 -16.37 6.96 -9.35
CA ASP A 17 -15.97 7.20 -10.74
C ASP A 17 -14.44 7.19 -10.89
N LEU A 18 -13.70 7.76 -9.94
CA LEU A 18 -12.24 7.65 -9.89
C LEU A 18 -11.78 6.20 -9.72
N CYS A 19 -12.44 5.44 -8.84
CA CYS A 19 -12.15 4.02 -8.66
C CYS A 19 -12.42 3.23 -9.95
N ILE A 20 -13.49 3.55 -10.68
CA ILE A 20 -13.81 2.96 -11.99
C ILE A 20 -12.72 3.31 -13.01
N VAL A 21 -12.23 4.56 -13.05
CA VAL A 21 -11.09 4.94 -13.90
C VAL A 21 -9.86 4.10 -13.54
N GLY A 22 -9.54 3.97 -12.25
CA GLY A 22 -8.45 3.12 -11.79
C GLY A 22 -8.62 1.65 -12.19
N LEU A 23 -9.84 1.13 -12.17
CA LEU A 23 -10.17 -0.21 -12.62
C LEU A 23 -9.98 -0.38 -14.14
N ILE A 24 -10.41 0.60 -14.94
CA ILE A 24 -10.19 0.60 -16.40
C ILE A 24 -8.70 0.62 -16.71
N LEU A 25 -7.93 1.46 -16.01
CA LEU A 25 -6.48 1.51 -16.14
C LEU A 25 -5.83 0.18 -15.70
N GLY A 26 -6.33 -0.45 -14.63
CA GLY A 26 -5.89 -1.76 -14.18
C GLY A 26 -6.10 -2.85 -15.24
N TRP A 27 -7.28 -2.90 -15.86
CA TRP A 27 -7.56 -3.79 -16.99
C TRP A 27 -6.64 -3.52 -18.18
N GLY A 28 -6.54 -2.26 -18.62
CA GLY A 28 -5.68 -1.88 -19.74
C GLY A 28 -4.22 -2.25 -19.52
N ALA A 29 -3.65 -1.86 -18.37
CA ALA A 29 -2.28 -2.19 -18.00
C ALA A 29 -2.06 -3.70 -17.89
N SER A 30 -3.02 -4.45 -17.34
CA SER A 30 -2.92 -5.90 -17.22
C SER A 30 -2.86 -6.60 -18.58
N LEU A 31 -3.74 -6.22 -19.52
CA LEU A 31 -3.80 -6.81 -20.85
C LEU A 31 -2.59 -6.44 -21.70
N SER A 32 -2.15 -5.17 -21.63
CA SER A 32 -0.92 -4.74 -22.31
C SER A 32 0.30 -5.47 -21.77
N SER A 33 0.46 -5.56 -20.44
CA SER A 33 1.60 -6.25 -19.83
C SER A 33 1.61 -7.76 -20.13
N LEU A 34 0.44 -8.42 -20.10
CA LEU A 34 0.31 -9.83 -20.50
C LEU A 34 0.67 -10.02 -21.98
N ALA A 35 0.11 -9.22 -22.88
CA ALA A 35 0.39 -9.33 -24.31
C ALA A 35 1.88 -9.10 -24.60
N SER A 36 2.49 -8.08 -24.00
CA SER A 36 3.93 -7.81 -24.13
C SER A 36 4.81 -8.91 -23.53
N GLY A 37 4.42 -9.47 -22.38
CA GLY A 37 5.11 -10.60 -21.75
C GLY A 37 5.06 -11.87 -22.60
N ILE A 38 3.86 -12.26 -23.06
CA ILE A 38 3.65 -13.40 -23.97
C ILE A 38 4.44 -13.19 -25.26
N TYR A 39 4.34 -12.01 -25.88
CA TYR A 39 5.09 -11.71 -27.09
C TYR A 39 6.60 -11.83 -26.89
N THR A 40 7.12 -11.28 -25.79
CA THR A 40 8.56 -11.30 -25.48
C THR A 40 9.09 -12.73 -25.32
N ILE A 41 8.32 -13.60 -24.69
CA ILE A 41 8.66 -15.03 -24.51
C ILE A 41 8.50 -15.80 -25.84
N ALA A 42 7.36 -15.64 -26.50
CA ALA A 42 7.03 -16.39 -27.71
C ALA A 42 7.89 -16.01 -28.92
N ALA A 43 8.32 -14.75 -29.03
CA ALA A 43 9.21 -14.30 -30.09
C ALA A 43 10.64 -14.83 -29.94
N GLY A 44 10.96 -15.52 -28.83
CA GLY A 44 12.25 -16.13 -28.61
C GLY A 44 13.39 -15.11 -28.47
N PRO A 45 14.65 -15.56 -28.58
CA PRO A 45 15.80 -14.67 -28.48
C PRO A 45 15.81 -13.62 -29.59
N ALA A 46 16.02 -12.36 -29.21
CA ALA A 46 16.23 -11.28 -30.18
C ALA A 46 17.69 -11.28 -30.65
N ILE A 47 17.94 -10.76 -31.84
CA ILE A 47 19.30 -10.41 -32.29
C ILE A 47 19.83 -9.31 -31.36
N VAL A 48 21.08 -9.43 -30.94
CA VAL A 48 21.75 -8.41 -30.12
C VAL A 48 21.72 -7.05 -30.85
N PRO A 49 21.20 -5.98 -30.24
CA PRO A 49 21.17 -4.68 -30.88
C PRO A 49 22.56 -4.19 -31.28
N PRO A 50 22.69 -3.44 -32.40
CA PRO A 50 24.00 -3.02 -32.92
C PRO A 50 24.89 -2.29 -31.91
N TRP A 51 24.31 -1.52 -30.99
CA TRP A 51 25.05 -0.77 -29.97
C TRP A 51 25.67 -1.65 -28.87
N LEU A 52 25.26 -2.93 -28.76
CA LEU A 52 25.85 -3.93 -27.87
C LEU A 52 26.86 -4.86 -28.54
N VAL A 53 26.94 -4.84 -29.88
CA VAL A 53 27.88 -5.67 -30.62
C VAL A 53 29.30 -5.21 -30.33
N ASN A 54 30.20 -6.15 -30.07
CA ASN A 54 31.58 -5.90 -29.64
C ASN A 54 31.66 -5.07 -28.35
N ARG A 55 30.72 -5.30 -27.44
CA ARG A 55 30.71 -4.66 -26.12
C ARG A 55 30.56 -5.70 -25.02
N VAL A 56 31.04 -5.33 -23.84
CA VAL A 56 30.72 -5.99 -22.58
C VAL A 56 29.73 -5.09 -21.84
N ALA A 57 28.61 -5.65 -21.38
CA ALA A 57 27.64 -4.92 -20.55
C ALA A 57 27.21 -5.72 -19.33
N LEU A 58 26.86 -4.99 -18.28
CA LEU A 58 26.17 -5.52 -17.11
C LEU A 58 24.67 -5.43 -17.36
N VAL A 59 23.96 -6.56 -17.32
CA VAL A 59 22.50 -6.61 -17.30
C VAL A 59 22.07 -6.91 -15.87
N GLY A 60 21.69 -5.84 -15.18
CA GLY A 60 21.60 -5.80 -13.72
C GLY A 60 22.95 -6.18 -13.10
N PRO A 61 23.01 -7.30 -12.37
CA PRO A 61 24.23 -7.78 -11.72
C PRO A 61 25.14 -8.68 -12.58
N MET A 62 24.70 -9.11 -13.77
CA MET A 62 25.42 -10.11 -14.56
C MET A 62 26.15 -9.47 -15.73
N GLY A 63 27.43 -9.83 -15.92
CA GLY A 63 28.22 -9.43 -17.08
C GLY A 63 27.97 -10.33 -18.28
N PHE A 64 27.82 -9.72 -19.44
CA PHE A 64 27.67 -10.39 -20.73
C PHE A 64 28.60 -9.74 -21.76
N SER A 65 29.23 -10.58 -22.57
CA SER A 65 30.03 -10.18 -23.73
C SER A 65 29.32 -10.60 -25.01
N TRP A 66 29.11 -9.65 -25.93
CA TRP A 66 28.58 -9.96 -27.25
C TRP A 66 29.61 -9.67 -28.33
N THR A 67 30.07 -10.73 -28.98
CA THR A 67 31.19 -10.69 -29.95
C THR A 67 30.72 -10.66 -31.39
N GLU A 68 29.48 -11.09 -31.66
CA GLU A 68 28.98 -11.24 -33.02
C GLU A 68 27.63 -10.54 -33.23
N PRO A 69 27.40 -9.89 -34.39
CA PRO A 69 26.11 -9.28 -34.73
C PRO A 69 24.97 -10.30 -34.80
N THR A 70 25.30 -11.57 -35.09
CA THR A 70 24.35 -12.69 -35.17
C THR A 70 24.08 -13.36 -33.82
N GLN A 71 24.78 -12.93 -32.77
CA GLN A 71 24.57 -13.50 -31.44
C GLN A 71 23.15 -13.20 -30.96
N LEU A 72 22.56 -14.20 -30.32
CA LEU A 72 21.24 -14.11 -29.73
C LEU A 72 21.36 -13.47 -28.34
N TYR A 73 20.55 -12.45 -28.09
CA TYR A 73 20.35 -11.90 -26.76
C TYR A 73 19.63 -12.91 -25.86
N MET A 74 19.56 -12.64 -24.56
CA MET A 74 18.87 -13.51 -23.62
C MET A 74 17.45 -13.83 -24.08
N ASN A 75 17.07 -15.10 -23.96
CA ASN A 75 15.70 -15.56 -24.14
C ASN A 75 14.78 -14.73 -23.23
N ASP A 76 13.57 -14.43 -23.70
CA ASP A 76 12.54 -13.74 -22.93
C ASP A 76 12.91 -12.32 -22.48
N GLN A 77 13.92 -11.69 -23.10
CA GLN A 77 14.28 -10.30 -22.82
C GLN A 77 14.33 -9.42 -24.08
N ARG A 78 14.03 -8.15 -23.90
CA ARG A 78 14.13 -7.10 -24.93
C ARG A 78 14.87 -5.90 -24.37
N VAL A 79 15.82 -5.38 -25.12
CA VAL A 79 16.73 -4.36 -24.63
C VAL A 79 16.66 -3.10 -25.47
N TYR A 80 16.66 -1.95 -24.80
CA TYR A 80 16.54 -0.63 -25.42
C TYR A 80 17.61 0.29 -24.86
N SER A 81 18.27 1.06 -25.73
CA SER A 81 19.21 2.10 -25.32
C SER A 81 18.44 3.28 -24.75
N VAL A 82 18.85 3.80 -23.60
CA VAL A 82 18.24 4.96 -22.94
C VAL A 82 19.32 5.83 -22.30
N SER A 83 18.97 7.04 -21.87
CA SER A 83 19.88 7.83 -21.03
C SER A 83 20.01 7.25 -19.62
N GLU A 84 21.07 7.61 -18.90
CA GLU A 84 21.27 7.22 -17.50
C GLU A 84 20.07 7.60 -16.62
N ALA A 85 19.59 8.84 -16.78
CA ALA A 85 18.44 9.33 -16.03
C ALA A 85 17.18 8.50 -16.32
N ALA A 86 16.94 8.14 -17.59
CA ALA A 86 15.80 7.32 -17.97
C ALA A 86 15.88 5.89 -17.39
N MET A 87 17.08 5.30 -17.34
CA MET A 87 17.33 3.99 -16.72
C MET A 87 16.89 3.95 -15.24
N VAL A 88 17.05 5.06 -14.51
CA VAL A 88 16.67 5.17 -13.09
C VAL A 88 15.20 5.58 -12.92
N ILE A 89 14.73 6.53 -13.73
CA ILE A 89 13.39 7.13 -13.59
C ILE A 89 12.29 6.17 -14.07
N ILE A 90 12.50 5.40 -15.13
CA ILE A 90 11.46 4.52 -15.68
C ILE A 90 10.99 3.48 -14.64
N PRO A 91 11.86 2.70 -13.98
CA PRO A 91 11.43 1.79 -12.91
C PRO A 91 10.69 2.49 -11.77
N LEU A 92 11.13 3.69 -11.39
CA LEU A 92 10.46 4.48 -10.35
C LEU A 92 9.04 4.90 -10.78
N LEU A 93 8.88 5.39 -12.01
CA LEU A 93 7.57 5.78 -12.55
C LEU A 93 6.63 4.58 -12.67
N LEU A 94 7.14 3.40 -13.02
CA LEU A 94 6.36 2.17 -13.03
C LEU A 94 5.85 1.83 -11.62
N GLN A 95 6.69 1.98 -10.59
CA GLN A 95 6.27 1.78 -9.20
C GLN A 95 5.22 2.81 -8.75
N VAL A 96 5.34 4.08 -9.17
CA VAL A 96 4.30 5.10 -8.93
C VAL A 96 2.98 4.71 -9.60
N ALA A 97 3.03 4.28 -10.86
CA ALA A 97 1.84 3.88 -11.61
C ALA A 97 1.11 2.71 -10.94
N ILE A 98 1.86 1.69 -10.51
CA ILE A 98 1.28 0.51 -9.85
C ILE A 98 0.76 0.85 -8.47
N ALA A 99 1.49 1.63 -7.67
CA ALA A 99 0.99 2.09 -6.37
C ALA A 99 -0.33 2.86 -6.52
N SER A 100 -0.46 3.67 -7.57
CA SER A 100 -1.68 4.45 -7.85
C SER A 100 -2.85 3.55 -8.30
N VAL A 101 -2.62 2.65 -9.26
CA VAL A 101 -3.65 1.72 -9.75
C VAL A 101 -4.10 0.78 -8.63
N SER A 102 -3.16 0.17 -7.91
CA SER A 102 -3.48 -0.70 -6.78
C SER A 102 -4.22 0.03 -5.66
N ALA A 103 -3.93 1.31 -5.40
CA ALA A 103 -4.68 2.09 -4.42
C ALA A 103 -6.16 2.26 -4.81
N CYS A 104 -6.46 2.48 -6.10
CA CYS A 104 -7.85 2.53 -6.59
C CYS A 104 -8.56 1.18 -6.48
N LEU A 105 -7.88 0.09 -6.86
CA LEU A 105 -8.43 -1.27 -6.74
C LEU A 105 -8.68 -1.65 -5.27
N ASP A 106 -7.74 -1.32 -4.39
CA ASP A 106 -7.87 -1.55 -2.95
C ASP A 106 -9.01 -0.71 -2.35
N ALA A 107 -9.27 0.50 -2.85
CA ALA A 107 -10.39 1.33 -2.43
C ALA A 107 -11.75 0.70 -2.79
N ILE A 108 -11.90 0.11 -3.98
CA ILE A 108 -13.10 -0.64 -4.37
C ILE A 108 -13.32 -1.78 -3.39
N HIS A 109 -12.32 -2.65 -3.24
CA HIS A 109 -12.45 -3.84 -2.42
C HIS A 109 -12.65 -3.52 -0.94
N SER A 110 -11.95 -2.51 -0.41
CA SER A 110 -12.12 -2.08 0.98
C SER A 110 -13.51 -1.50 1.24
N THR A 111 -14.08 -0.77 0.27
CA THR A 111 -15.41 -0.17 0.40
C THR A 111 -16.49 -1.24 0.36
N THR A 112 -16.43 -2.17 -0.59
CA THR A 112 -17.41 -3.27 -0.66
C THR A 112 -17.31 -4.20 0.54
N LEU A 113 -16.09 -4.52 1.01
CA LEU A 113 -15.88 -5.29 2.23
C LEU A 113 -16.47 -4.58 3.47
N ARG A 114 -16.28 -3.26 3.59
CA ARG A 114 -16.84 -2.48 4.71
C ARG A 114 -18.35 -2.68 4.80
N TRP A 115 -19.05 -2.58 3.68
CA TRP A 115 -20.51 -2.74 3.63
C TRP A 115 -20.96 -4.18 3.82
N ALA A 116 -20.20 -5.15 3.31
CA ALA A 116 -20.45 -6.57 3.58
C ALA A 116 -20.33 -6.89 5.09
N LEU A 117 -19.32 -6.31 5.78
CA LEU A 117 -19.18 -6.45 7.23
C LEU A 117 -20.29 -5.74 8.01
N TRP A 118 -20.81 -4.63 7.50
CA TRP A 118 -21.94 -3.94 8.12
C TRP A 118 -23.20 -4.81 8.12
N ARG A 119 -23.54 -5.43 6.97
CA ARG A 119 -24.67 -6.38 6.86
C ARG A 119 -24.52 -7.61 7.75
N GLU A 120 -23.29 -7.97 8.10
CA GLU A 120 -23.01 -9.04 9.05
C GLU A 120 -23.01 -8.60 10.52
N GLY A 121 -23.23 -7.32 10.82
CA GLY A 121 -23.13 -6.77 12.18
C GLY A 121 -21.71 -6.78 12.74
N ARG A 122 -20.70 -6.89 11.87
CA ARG A 122 -19.27 -7.04 12.24
C ARG A 122 -18.43 -5.80 11.95
N LEU A 123 -19.01 -4.80 11.30
CA LEU A 123 -18.33 -3.53 11.05
C LEU A 123 -18.21 -2.73 12.36
N ARG A 124 -16.98 -2.57 12.85
CA ARG A 124 -16.68 -1.76 14.05
C ARG A 124 -16.01 -0.44 13.71
N HIS A 125 -15.02 -0.46 12.83
CA HIS A 125 -14.23 0.71 12.45
C HIS A 125 -14.43 1.02 10.97
N ASN A 126 -14.37 2.30 10.61
CA ASN A 126 -14.40 2.76 9.23
C ASN A 126 -13.22 2.23 8.41
N THR A 127 -12.01 2.31 8.98
CA THR A 127 -10.81 1.66 8.44
C THR A 127 -10.72 0.21 8.95
N ASN A 128 -10.90 -0.75 8.04
CA ASN A 128 -10.84 -2.20 8.36
C ASN A 128 -9.50 -2.83 7.95
N LEU A 129 -9.11 -3.86 8.70
CA LEU A 129 -7.96 -4.70 8.42
C LEU A 129 -8.31 -5.78 7.40
N ARG A 130 -8.23 -5.46 6.11
CA ARG A 130 -8.61 -6.37 5.02
C ARG A 130 -7.97 -7.76 5.11
N LEU A 131 -6.70 -7.86 5.52
CA LEU A 131 -6.01 -9.15 5.67
C LEU A 131 -6.56 -10.02 6.80
N PHE A 132 -7.22 -9.41 7.79
CA PHE A 132 -7.73 -10.09 8.99
C PHE A 132 -9.26 -10.12 9.07
N THR A 133 -9.94 -9.47 8.13
CA THR A 133 -11.41 -9.41 8.07
C THR A 133 -11.91 -9.86 6.72
N TYR A 134 -12.98 -10.63 6.71
CA TYR A 134 -13.64 -11.12 5.50
C TYR A 134 -15.14 -11.27 5.74
N SER A 135 -15.90 -11.23 4.66
CA SER A 135 -17.34 -11.51 4.65
C SER A 135 -17.59 -13.01 4.54
N ARG A 136 -18.55 -13.52 5.30
CA ARG A 136 -19.06 -14.89 5.19
C ARG A 136 -20.15 -15.03 4.13
N ARG A 137 -20.79 -13.93 3.75
CA ARG A 137 -21.95 -13.91 2.83
C ARG A 137 -21.63 -13.39 1.44
N SER A 138 -20.67 -12.48 1.30
CA SER A 138 -20.27 -11.90 0.02
C SER A 138 -19.07 -12.66 -0.55
N GLY A 139 -19.30 -13.42 -1.63
CA GLY A 139 -18.27 -14.17 -2.36
C GLY A 139 -17.01 -13.36 -2.72
N PRO A 140 -17.11 -12.18 -3.36
CA PRO A 140 -15.93 -11.39 -3.73
C PRO A 140 -15.15 -10.86 -2.51
N ASN A 141 -15.79 -10.79 -1.33
CA ASN A 141 -15.19 -10.33 -0.08
C ASN A 141 -14.88 -11.49 0.90
N ALA A 142 -14.96 -12.73 0.42
CA ALA A 142 -14.66 -13.91 1.21
C ALA A 142 -13.14 -14.07 1.41
N TRP A 143 -12.77 -14.86 2.42
CA TRP A 143 -11.37 -15.14 2.73
C TRP A 143 -10.54 -15.61 1.52
N PRO A 144 -11.02 -16.54 0.65
CA PRO A 144 -10.26 -16.95 -0.53
C PRO A 144 -9.97 -15.80 -1.48
N ALA A 145 -10.95 -14.91 -1.72
CA ALA A 145 -10.78 -13.75 -2.59
C ALA A 145 -9.76 -12.75 -2.02
N ASN A 146 -9.75 -12.56 -0.69
CA ASN A 146 -8.72 -11.76 -0.03
C ASN A 146 -7.31 -12.37 -0.17
N VAL A 147 -7.18 -13.70 -0.05
CA VAL A 147 -5.91 -14.40 -0.26
C VAL A 147 -5.45 -14.23 -1.71
N VAL A 148 -6.32 -14.48 -2.69
CA VAL A 148 -6.01 -14.30 -4.11
C VAL A 148 -5.59 -12.85 -4.36
N SER A 149 -6.35 -11.86 -3.88
CA SER A 149 -5.99 -10.45 -4.09
C SER A 149 -4.64 -10.07 -3.46
N SER A 150 -4.30 -10.66 -2.32
CA SER A 150 -3.00 -10.45 -1.67
C SER A 150 -1.85 -11.07 -2.47
N LEU A 151 -2.04 -12.29 -2.99
CA LEU A 151 -1.08 -12.94 -3.88
C LEU A 151 -0.94 -12.17 -5.19
N SER A 152 -2.03 -11.66 -5.74
CA SER A 152 -2.04 -10.84 -6.95
C SER A 152 -1.29 -9.52 -6.75
N LEU A 153 -1.40 -8.90 -5.57
CA LEU A 153 -0.61 -7.71 -5.22
C LEU A 153 0.88 -8.03 -5.18
N ALA A 154 1.26 -9.13 -4.52
CA ALA A 154 2.65 -9.60 -4.48
C ALA A 154 3.19 -9.94 -5.87
N LEU A 155 2.34 -10.51 -6.74
CA LEU A 155 2.69 -10.82 -8.12
C LEU A 155 2.87 -9.55 -8.97
N ALA A 156 2.01 -8.55 -8.80
CA ALA A 156 2.10 -7.27 -9.50
C ALA A 156 3.39 -6.52 -9.16
N TYR A 157 3.67 -6.36 -7.86
CA TYR A 157 4.90 -5.69 -7.40
C TYR A 157 6.16 -6.53 -7.68
N GLY A 158 6.10 -7.84 -7.45
CA GLY A 158 7.23 -8.74 -7.74
C GLY A 158 7.58 -8.73 -9.23
N GLY A 159 6.58 -8.89 -10.10
CA GLY A 159 6.71 -8.76 -11.54
C GLY A 159 7.34 -7.42 -11.94
N THR A 160 6.94 -6.33 -11.30
CA THR A 160 7.49 -4.99 -11.56
C THR A 160 8.93 -4.84 -11.16
N THR A 161 9.33 -5.42 -10.03
CA THR A 161 10.73 -5.39 -9.59
C THR A 161 11.66 -6.21 -10.48
N VAL A 162 11.15 -7.22 -11.20
CA VAL A 162 11.95 -8.04 -12.13
C VAL A 162 11.69 -7.73 -13.61
N MET A 163 10.72 -6.88 -13.95
CA MET A 163 10.40 -6.63 -15.36
C MET A 163 11.43 -5.73 -16.03
N ALA A 164 12.15 -4.89 -15.30
CA ALA A 164 13.08 -3.92 -15.86
C ALA A 164 14.42 -4.00 -15.12
N PHE A 165 15.47 -4.41 -15.85
CA PHE A 165 16.83 -4.43 -15.34
C PHE A 165 17.66 -3.29 -15.96
N PRO A 166 18.44 -2.57 -15.16
CA PRO A 166 19.38 -1.60 -15.70
C PRO A 166 20.44 -2.32 -16.53
N LEU A 167 20.76 -1.80 -17.72
CA LEU A 167 21.87 -2.26 -18.53
C LEU A 167 22.92 -1.17 -18.62
N ILE A 168 24.18 -1.51 -18.33
CA ILE A 168 25.31 -0.58 -18.40
C ILE A 168 26.42 -1.20 -19.23
N VAL A 169 26.80 -0.56 -20.33
CA VAL A 169 27.99 -0.91 -21.11
C VAL A 169 29.22 -0.43 -20.35
N ILE A 170 30.18 -1.32 -20.23
CA ILE A 170 31.34 -1.19 -19.34
C ILE A 170 32.66 -1.28 -20.09
N ALA A 171 32.69 -1.95 -21.25
CA ALA A 171 33.89 -2.10 -22.05
C ALA A 171 33.58 -2.32 -23.53
N ALA A 172 34.55 -2.02 -24.38
CA ALA A 172 34.59 -2.44 -25.77
C ALA A 172 35.35 -3.76 -25.90
N LEU A 173 34.97 -4.56 -26.89
CA LEU A 173 35.76 -5.70 -27.34
C LEU A 173 36.57 -5.29 -28.56
N GLU A 174 37.88 -5.24 -28.41
CA GLU A 174 38.83 -4.93 -29.48
C GLU A 174 39.59 -6.20 -29.86
N PHE A 175 39.32 -6.72 -31.05
CA PHE A 175 40.03 -7.87 -31.58
C PHE A 175 41.30 -7.38 -32.28
N THR A 176 42.44 -7.52 -31.60
CA THR A 176 43.77 -7.24 -32.14
C THR A 176 44.44 -8.52 -32.64
N ASP A 177 45.35 -8.41 -33.60
CA ASP A 177 46.14 -9.55 -34.10
C ASP A 177 47.15 -10.10 -33.07
N ASP A 178 47.37 -9.38 -31.96
CA ASP A 178 48.21 -9.82 -30.84
C ASP A 178 47.46 -10.84 -29.96
N PRO A 179 47.89 -12.12 -29.90
CA PRO A 179 47.25 -13.14 -29.09
C PRO A 179 47.36 -12.91 -27.58
N ASP A 180 48.28 -12.05 -27.13
CA ASP A 180 48.51 -11.77 -25.71
C ASP A 180 47.77 -10.49 -25.23
N ALA A 181 47.16 -9.72 -26.14
CA ALA A 181 46.39 -8.54 -25.79
C ALA A 181 45.05 -8.91 -25.15
N ASN A 182 44.69 -8.22 -24.06
CA ASN A 182 43.36 -8.38 -23.45
C ASN A 182 42.31 -7.83 -24.43
N PRO A 183 41.37 -8.66 -24.93
CA PRO A 183 40.36 -8.20 -25.90
C PRO A 183 39.37 -7.21 -25.28
N ILE A 184 39.35 -7.05 -23.95
CA ILE A 184 38.43 -6.16 -23.24
C ILE A 184 39.14 -4.81 -22.99
N ASN A 185 38.72 -3.78 -23.72
CA ASN A 185 39.17 -2.40 -23.52
C ASN A 185 38.17 -1.64 -22.62
N TYR A 186 38.53 -1.46 -21.35
CA TYR A 186 37.76 -0.69 -20.36
C TYR A 186 37.88 0.83 -20.54
N ASP A 187 38.92 1.30 -21.22
CA ASP A 187 39.20 2.72 -21.46
C ASP A 187 38.62 3.24 -22.79
N ALA A 188 37.94 2.36 -23.54
CA ALA A 188 37.34 2.71 -24.81
C ALA A 188 36.27 3.80 -24.64
N ASP A 189 36.20 4.75 -25.58
CA ASP A 189 35.08 5.68 -25.66
C ASP A 189 33.81 4.90 -26.03
N LEU A 190 32.95 4.66 -25.03
CA LEU A 190 31.72 3.90 -25.17
C LEU A 190 30.62 4.69 -25.90
N GLY A 191 30.84 5.99 -26.17
CA GLY A 191 29.91 6.85 -26.90
C GLY A 191 28.57 7.09 -26.19
N GLU A 192 27.60 7.56 -26.96
CA GLU A 192 26.26 7.98 -26.46
C GLU A 192 25.41 6.80 -25.95
N TYR A 193 25.71 5.57 -26.37
CA TYR A 193 24.91 4.37 -26.09
C TYR A 193 25.43 3.54 -24.91
N ARG A 194 25.79 4.20 -23.81
CA ARG A 194 26.32 3.53 -22.62
C ARG A 194 25.25 2.83 -21.79
N TYR A 195 24.03 3.34 -21.79
CA TYR A 195 22.98 2.88 -20.89
C TYR A 195 21.80 2.28 -21.64
N GLY A 196 21.16 1.31 -21.01
CA GLY A 196 19.97 0.65 -21.53
C GLY A 196 19.07 0.13 -20.44
N ILE A 197 17.89 -0.36 -20.83
CA ILE A 197 16.99 -1.13 -19.98
C ILE A 197 16.69 -2.44 -20.68
N SER A 198 16.83 -3.55 -19.95
CA SER A 198 16.39 -4.87 -20.37
C SER A 198 15.03 -5.17 -19.75
N PHE A 199 14.01 -5.39 -20.59
CA PHE A 199 12.68 -5.81 -20.17
C PHE A 199 12.56 -7.33 -20.17
N ASN A 200 12.15 -7.90 -19.04
CA ASN A 200 11.94 -9.34 -18.86
C ASN A 200 10.46 -9.71 -19.09
N GLY A 201 10.22 -10.69 -19.97
CA GLY A 201 8.89 -11.17 -20.33
C GLY A 201 8.13 -11.81 -19.16
N TRP A 202 8.82 -12.56 -18.28
CA TRP A 202 8.22 -13.14 -17.08
C TRP A 202 7.82 -12.07 -16.06
N GLY A 203 8.62 -11.01 -15.92
CA GLY A 203 8.25 -9.86 -15.09
C GLY A 203 6.98 -9.16 -15.59
N LEU A 204 6.88 -8.96 -16.91
CA LEU A 204 5.67 -8.42 -17.56
C LEU A 204 4.46 -9.34 -17.40
N LEU A 205 4.65 -10.66 -17.50
CA LEU A 205 3.59 -11.63 -17.20
C LEU A 205 3.13 -11.54 -15.75
N GLY A 206 4.06 -11.52 -14.80
CA GLY A 206 3.76 -11.38 -13.37
C GLY A 206 2.97 -10.10 -13.07
N LEU A 207 3.44 -8.95 -13.58
CA LEU A 207 2.71 -7.69 -13.48
C LEU A 207 1.29 -7.81 -14.05
N GLY A 208 1.20 -8.32 -15.27
CA GLY A 208 -0.06 -8.45 -16.00
C GLY A 208 -1.06 -9.37 -15.29
N THR A 209 -0.64 -10.56 -14.88
CA THR A 209 -1.48 -11.51 -14.12
C THR A 209 -1.91 -10.94 -12.77
N GLY A 210 -1.00 -10.29 -12.05
CA GLY A 210 -1.31 -9.66 -10.76
C GLY A 210 -2.40 -8.60 -10.89
N LEU A 211 -2.23 -7.65 -11.81
CA LEU A 211 -3.23 -6.61 -12.07
C LEU A 211 -4.55 -7.18 -12.63
N LEU A 212 -4.48 -8.20 -13.50
CA LEU A 212 -5.65 -8.86 -14.06
C LEU A 212 -6.52 -9.46 -12.94
N LEU A 213 -5.91 -10.22 -12.03
CA LEU A 213 -6.62 -10.87 -10.93
C LEU A 213 -7.21 -9.83 -9.95
N GLN A 214 -6.47 -8.76 -9.63
CA GLN A 214 -7.00 -7.68 -8.78
C GLN A 214 -8.17 -6.98 -9.47
N SER A 215 -8.05 -6.67 -10.77
CA SER A 215 -9.09 -6.02 -11.55
C SER A 215 -10.33 -6.90 -11.67
N ALA A 216 -10.17 -8.21 -11.89
CA ALA A 216 -11.28 -9.17 -11.92
C ALA A 216 -12.05 -9.23 -10.59
N ILE A 217 -11.34 -9.28 -9.46
CA ILE A 217 -11.98 -9.25 -8.12
C ILE A 217 -12.72 -7.94 -7.90
N CYS A 218 -12.13 -6.80 -8.28
CA CYS A 218 -12.77 -5.50 -8.14
C CYS A 218 -13.99 -5.35 -9.07
N THR A 219 -13.92 -5.86 -10.29
CA THR A 219 -15.07 -5.95 -11.20
C THR A 219 -16.16 -6.83 -10.58
N TRP A 220 -15.82 -7.97 -9.98
CA TRP A 220 -16.78 -8.81 -9.28
C TRP A 220 -17.43 -8.08 -8.09
N CYS A 221 -16.65 -7.34 -7.30
CA CYS A 221 -17.16 -6.47 -6.24
C CYS A 221 -18.18 -5.45 -6.77
N LEU A 222 -17.89 -4.77 -7.88
CA LEU A 222 -18.78 -3.77 -8.46
C LEU A 222 -20.04 -4.38 -9.09
N ILE A 223 -19.93 -5.54 -9.75
CA ILE A 223 -21.10 -6.24 -10.31
C ILE A 223 -22.04 -6.67 -9.17
N HIS A 224 -21.48 -7.24 -8.10
CA HIS A 224 -22.25 -7.62 -6.93
C HIS A 224 -22.94 -6.41 -6.29
N ASP A 225 -22.22 -5.30 -6.15
CA ASP A 225 -22.79 -4.04 -5.65
C ASP A 225 -23.91 -3.51 -6.57
N PHE A 226 -23.72 -3.55 -7.89
CA PHE A 226 -24.72 -3.09 -8.84
C PHE A 226 -26.02 -3.90 -8.77
N VAL A 227 -25.91 -5.22 -8.55
CA VAL A 227 -27.07 -6.12 -8.46
C VAL A 227 -27.78 -6.01 -7.11
N GLU A 228 -27.03 -6.01 -6.00
CA GLU A 228 -27.61 -6.05 -4.66
C GLU A 228 -27.83 -4.65 -4.04
N GLN A 229 -27.29 -3.59 -4.65
CA GLN A 229 -27.23 -2.22 -4.11
C GLN A 229 -26.66 -2.18 -2.69
N ASP A 230 -25.57 -2.90 -2.52
CA ASP A 230 -25.01 -3.29 -1.25
C ASP A 230 -24.19 -2.17 -0.58
N VAL A 231 -23.63 -1.24 -1.35
CA VAL A 231 -22.80 -0.17 -0.85
C VAL A 231 -23.67 1.01 -0.43
N GLY A 232 -23.69 1.28 0.88
CA GLY A 232 -24.37 2.44 1.45
C GLY A 232 -23.77 3.74 0.94
N THR A 233 -22.46 3.95 1.12
CA THR A 233 -21.74 5.10 0.54
C THR A 233 -20.32 4.72 0.11
N TRP A 234 -19.85 5.40 -0.94
CA TRP A 234 -18.47 5.33 -1.42
C TRP A 234 -17.54 6.29 -0.67
N ASN A 235 -18.10 7.18 0.16
CA ASN A 235 -17.31 8.10 0.95
C ASN A 235 -16.50 7.36 2.03
N SER A 236 -15.21 7.67 2.13
CA SER A 236 -14.30 7.12 3.14
C SER A 236 -14.26 7.93 4.43
N ASN A 237 -14.99 9.05 4.48
CA ASN A 237 -15.18 9.85 5.68
C ASN A 237 -15.91 8.99 6.75
N PRO A 238 -15.36 8.89 7.97
CA PRO A 238 -15.97 8.07 9.01
C PRO A 238 -17.35 8.57 9.45
N LEU A 239 -17.63 9.88 9.32
CA LEU A 239 -18.94 10.46 9.64
C LEU A 239 -19.97 10.13 8.56
N ALA A 240 -19.61 10.19 7.28
CA ALA A 240 -20.50 9.77 6.20
C ALA A 240 -20.86 8.29 6.34
N THR A 241 -19.87 7.45 6.64
CA THR A 241 -20.09 6.02 6.89
C THR A 241 -21.01 5.80 8.09
N ALA A 242 -20.74 6.47 9.22
CA ALA A 242 -21.58 6.34 10.42
C ALA A 242 -23.03 6.83 10.19
N ARG A 243 -23.20 7.95 9.47
CA ARG A 243 -24.51 8.46 9.04
C ARG A 243 -25.25 7.44 8.20
N ALA A 244 -24.58 6.87 7.20
CA ALA A 244 -25.16 5.86 6.32
C ALA A 244 -25.57 4.60 7.08
N CYS A 245 -24.72 4.08 7.99
CA CYS A 245 -25.08 2.96 8.85
C CYS A 245 -26.32 3.26 9.70
N ARG A 246 -26.45 4.47 10.25
CA ARG A 246 -27.61 4.87 11.05
C ARG A 246 -28.90 4.99 10.23
N CYS A 247 -28.83 5.58 9.03
CA CYS A 247 -29.98 5.67 8.13
C CYS A 247 -30.48 4.28 7.74
N LEU A 248 -29.58 3.38 7.34
CA LEU A 248 -29.95 2.02 6.95
C LEU A 248 -30.56 1.21 8.10
N LEU A 249 -30.06 1.38 9.34
CA LEU A 249 -30.68 0.78 10.53
C LEU A 249 -32.09 1.32 10.78
N SER A 250 -32.30 2.62 10.57
CA SER A 250 -33.61 3.25 10.80
C SER A 250 -34.65 2.78 9.77
N ASP A 251 -34.23 2.62 8.52
CA ASP A 251 -35.06 2.07 7.45
C ASP A 251 -35.45 0.61 7.73
N ASP A 252 -34.53 -0.21 8.25
CA ASP A 252 -34.80 -1.62 8.57
C ASP A 252 -35.84 -1.75 9.71
N VAL A 253 -35.70 -0.95 10.77
CA VAL A 253 -36.67 -0.87 11.86
C VAL A 253 -38.05 -0.39 11.37
N SER A 254 -38.09 0.52 10.41
CA SER A 254 -39.36 0.99 9.82
C SER A 254 -40.06 -0.08 8.99
N LYS A 255 -39.30 -0.95 8.32
CA LYS A 255 -39.82 -2.06 7.49
C LYS A 255 -40.20 -3.28 8.33
N HIS A 256 -39.50 -3.51 9.43
CA HIS A 256 -39.72 -4.60 10.37
C HIS A 256 -39.91 -4.04 11.78
N PRO A 257 -41.10 -3.48 12.10
CA PRO A 257 -41.38 -3.00 13.44
C PRO A 257 -41.19 -4.14 14.44
N PRO A 258 -40.47 -3.93 15.55
CA PRO A 258 -40.24 -4.98 16.54
C PRO A 258 -41.56 -5.54 17.03
N THR A 259 -41.69 -6.86 17.01
CA THR A 259 -42.86 -7.54 17.57
C THR A 259 -42.92 -7.26 19.08
N ALA A 260 -44.12 -7.12 19.63
CA ALA A 260 -44.36 -6.63 21.00
C ALA A 260 -43.60 -7.40 22.10
N SER A 261 -43.08 -8.59 21.82
CA SER A 261 -42.23 -9.39 22.71
C SER A 261 -40.78 -8.91 22.88
N ASP A 262 -40.24 -8.09 21.97
CA ASP A 262 -38.84 -7.58 22.05
C ASP A 262 -38.74 -6.19 22.74
N SER A 263 -39.87 -5.62 23.14
CA SER A 263 -39.93 -4.29 23.80
C SER A 263 -39.39 -4.27 25.24
N GLY A 264 -39.12 -5.45 25.83
CA GLY A 264 -38.63 -5.60 27.20
C GLY A 264 -37.13 -5.39 27.41
N GLN A 265 -36.35 -5.19 26.35
CA GLN A 265 -34.90 -4.89 26.41
C GLN A 265 -34.54 -3.56 25.76
N SER A 266 -35.44 -2.57 25.80
CA SER A 266 -34.97 -1.18 25.75
C SER A 266 -34.19 -0.94 27.03
N SER A 267 -32.87 -1.14 26.95
CA SER A 267 -31.93 -0.73 27.98
C SER A 267 -32.30 0.69 28.35
N SER A 268 -32.82 0.85 29.57
CA SER A 268 -32.92 2.11 30.27
C SER A 268 -31.49 2.57 30.50
N GLY A 269 -30.85 3.06 29.43
CA GLY A 269 -29.53 3.64 29.43
C GLY A 269 -29.57 4.80 30.38
N GLY A 270 -29.09 4.57 31.60
CA GLY A 270 -28.99 5.61 32.60
C GLY A 270 -28.20 6.77 32.00
N ILE A 271 -28.69 7.99 32.19
CA ILE A 271 -27.97 9.20 31.80
C ILE A 271 -26.61 9.13 32.51
N MET A 272 -25.55 8.86 31.75
CA MET A 272 -24.22 8.75 32.29
C MET A 272 -23.57 10.13 32.28
N PHE A 273 -23.27 10.63 33.47
CA PHE A 273 -22.55 11.89 33.66
C PHE A 273 -21.06 11.60 33.61
N SER A 274 -20.33 12.36 32.80
CA SER A 274 -18.87 12.26 32.74
C SER A 274 -18.27 13.65 32.64
N GLU A 275 -17.09 13.81 33.22
CA GLU A 275 -16.27 15.00 33.00
C GLU A 275 -15.45 14.84 31.71
N PRO A 276 -15.22 15.93 30.95
CA PRO A 276 -14.42 15.87 29.75
C PRO A 276 -12.92 15.76 30.09
N ALA A 277 -12.27 14.74 29.53
CA ALA A 277 -10.84 14.54 29.71
C ALA A 277 -10.00 15.50 28.84
N LEU A 278 -9.01 16.18 29.43
CA LEU A 278 -8.10 17.08 28.71
C LEU A 278 -7.19 16.35 27.71
N LYS A 279 -6.90 15.07 27.99
CA LYS A 279 -6.11 14.18 27.13
C LYS A 279 -6.89 12.90 26.90
N GLN A 280 -7.07 12.58 25.63
CA GLN A 280 -7.82 11.41 25.22
C GLN A 280 -6.92 10.18 25.16
N PRO A 281 -7.48 8.97 25.29
CA PRO A 281 -6.70 7.75 25.17
C PRO A 281 -6.06 7.65 23.78
N SER A 282 -4.84 7.10 23.76
CA SER A 282 -4.11 6.81 22.52
C SER A 282 -4.77 5.68 21.73
N MET A 283 -4.45 5.58 20.45
CA MET A 283 -4.91 4.47 19.59
C MET A 283 -4.53 3.11 20.20
N ARG A 284 -3.30 3.01 20.74
CA ARG A 284 -2.76 1.82 21.43
C ARG A 284 -3.58 1.35 22.63
N SER A 285 -4.27 2.28 23.31
CA SER A 285 -5.13 1.97 24.46
C SER A 285 -6.56 1.62 24.06
N LEU A 286 -7.10 2.27 23.01
CA LEU A 286 -8.48 2.04 22.59
C LEU A 286 -8.63 0.82 21.67
N ILE A 287 -7.65 0.53 20.82
CA ILE A 287 -7.73 -0.51 19.80
C ILE A 287 -6.61 -1.53 20.03
N PRO A 288 -6.86 -2.64 20.76
CA PRO A 288 -5.83 -3.62 21.08
C PRO A 288 -5.11 -4.19 19.86
N ALA A 289 -5.82 -4.35 18.74
CA ALA A 289 -5.26 -4.85 17.48
C ALA A 289 -4.07 -4.02 16.97
N THR A 290 -4.01 -2.72 17.28
CA THR A 290 -2.90 -1.84 16.86
C THR A 290 -1.57 -2.25 17.48
N ARG A 291 -1.58 -2.85 18.68
CA ARG A 291 -0.35 -3.41 19.30
C ARG A 291 0.17 -4.57 18.47
N THR A 292 -0.72 -5.46 18.05
CA THR A 292 -0.36 -6.60 17.19
C THR A 292 0.17 -6.14 15.85
N ILE A 293 -0.47 -5.15 15.21
CA ILE A 293 0.00 -4.53 13.96
C ILE A 293 1.41 -3.97 14.11
N THR A 294 1.66 -3.16 15.13
CA THR A 294 2.99 -2.56 15.34
C THR A 294 4.04 -3.61 15.67
N ASN A 295 3.70 -4.67 16.42
CA ASN A 295 4.61 -5.79 16.66
C ASN A 295 4.99 -6.50 15.35
N TRP A 296 4.05 -6.69 14.42
CA TRP A 296 4.34 -7.25 13.10
C TRP A 296 5.26 -6.35 12.27
N ILE A 297 5.06 -5.03 12.29
CA ILE A 297 5.96 -4.08 11.61
C ILE A 297 7.39 -4.19 12.17
N TRP A 298 7.54 -4.27 13.50
CA TRP A 298 8.85 -4.51 14.13
C TRP A 298 9.44 -5.89 13.80
N ALA A 299 8.62 -6.94 13.70
CA ALA A 299 9.07 -8.26 13.28
C ALA A 299 9.60 -8.26 11.85
N ILE A 300 8.97 -7.52 10.93
CA ILE A 300 9.42 -7.37 9.54
C ILE A 300 10.74 -6.58 9.49
N PHE A 301 10.86 -5.50 10.27
CA PHE A 301 12.13 -4.79 10.43
C PHE A 301 13.25 -5.72 10.92
N ALA A 302 12.98 -6.51 11.97
CA ALA A 302 13.95 -7.46 12.50
C ALA A 302 14.33 -8.53 11.47
N LEU A 303 13.35 -9.07 10.74
CA LEU A 303 13.57 -10.02 9.66
C LEU A 303 14.52 -9.46 8.58
N HIS A 304 14.29 -8.24 8.10
CA HIS A 304 15.14 -7.63 7.07
C HIS A 304 16.50 -7.19 7.59
N SER A 305 16.58 -6.80 8.87
CA SER A 305 17.87 -6.52 9.51
C SER A 305 18.72 -7.78 9.62
N VAL A 306 18.13 -8.90 10.08
CA VAL A 306 18.81 -10.19 10.14
C VAL A 306 19.23 -10.64 8.74
N PHE A 307 18.35 -10.51 7.75
CA PHE A 307 18.67 -10.86 6.37
C PHE A 307 19.85 -10.02 5.82
N ALA A 308 19.84 -8.70 6.02
CA ALA A 308 20.94 -7.83 5.60
C ALA A 308 22.27 -8.19 6.30
N VAL A 309 22.24 -8.52 7.60
CA VAL A 309 23.42 -8.98 8.34
C VAL A 309 23.94 -10.31 7.80
N VAL A 310 23.06 -11.28 7.53
CA VAL A 310 23.44 -12.58 6.96
C VAL A 310 24.09 -12.40 5.59
N VAL A 311 23.48 -11.62 4.69
CA VAL A 311 24.05 -11.30 3.37
C VAL A 311 25.42 -10.63 3.54
N SER A 312 25.56 -9.69 4.49
CA SER A 312 26.83 -9.03 4.77
C SER A 312 27.92 -9.99 5.24
N LEU A 313 27.57 -10.94 6.12
CA LEU A 313 28.50 -11.95 6.59
C LEU A 313 28.95 -12.87 5.45
N VAL A 314 28.03 -13.30 4.58
CA VAL A 314 28.34 -14.13 3.40
C VAL A 314 29.24 -13.37 2.42
N ALA A 315 28.93 -12.11 2.14
CA ALA A 315 29.74 -11.25 1.28
C ALA A 315 31.18 -11.10 1.78
N VAL A 316 31.36 -10.88 3.08
CA VAL A 316 32.70 -10.70 3.69
C VAL A 316 33.46 -12.03 3.81
N LYS A 317 32.79 -13.10 4.23
CA LYS A 317 33.46 -14.35 4.65
C LYS A 317 33.55 -15.41 3.56
N VAL A 318 32.63 -15.40 2.60
CA VAL A 318 32.52 -16.45 1.58
C VAL A 318 32.90 -15.92 0.22
N GLN A 319 32.34 -14.78 -0.19
CA GLN A 319 32.53 -14.24 -1.54
C GLN A 319 33.63 -13.19 -1.64
N HIS A 320 34.09 -12.65 -0.51
CA HIS A 320 35.08 -11.57 -0.44
C HIS A 320 34.71 -10.33 -1.30
N SER A 321 33.41 -10.10 -1.52
CA SER A 321 32.88 -9.05 -2.39
C SER A 321 32.68 -7.70 -1.69
N ALA A 322 32.88 -7.64 -0.38
CA ALA A 322 32.75 -6.44 0.44
C ALA A 322 34.06 -5.62 0.49
N SER A 323 34.66 -5.38 -0.66
CA SER A 323 35.87 -4.57 -0.81
C SER A 323 35.71 -3.57 -1.96
N LEU A 324 36.44 -2.45 -1.90
CA LEU A 324 36.46 -1.51 -3.02
C LEU A 324 37.16 -2.13 -4.24
N GLU A 325 38.17 -2.97 -4.01
CA GLU A 325 38.84 -3.76 -5.03
C GLU A 325 37.84 -4.63 -5.80
N TYR A 326 36.92 -5.34 -5.13
CA TYR A 326 35.87 -6.09 -5.82
C TYR A 326 34.99 -5.19 -6.71
N VAL A 327 34.68 -3.97 -6.26
CA VAL A 327 33.89 -3.02 -7.06
C VAL A 327 34.72 -2.47 -8.24
N GLN A 328 36.04 -2.36 -8.10
CA GLN A 328 36.98 -1.94 -9.14
C GLN A 328 37.24 -3.03 -10.18
N ASP A 329 37.37 -4.27 -9.73
CA ASP A 329 37.53 -5.48 -10.54
C ASP A 329 36.22 -5.83 -11.25
N ASN A 330 35.10 -5.41 -10.66
CA ASN A 330 33.87 -5.32 -11.43
C ASN A 330 34.00 -4.11 -12.37
N PRO A 331 33.77 -4.30 -13.66
CA PRO A 331 34.04 -3.32 -14.72
C PRO A 331 33.13 -2.07 -14.71
N ALA A 332 32.49 -1.77 -13.59
CA ALA A 332 31.70 -0.56 -13.39
C ALA A 332 32.63 0.63 -13.04
N PRO A 333 32.30 1.86 -13.50
CA PRO A 333 33.00 3.05 -13.02
C PRO A 333 32.92 3.16 -11.50
N ILE A 334 33.99 3.60 -10.83
CA ILE A 334 34.00 3.80 -9.37
C ILE A 334 33.22 5.08 -9.03
N ASP A 335 31.90 5.02 -9.19
CA ASP A 335 30.97 6.06 -8.79
C ASP A 335 30.08 5.59 -7.64
N PHE A 336 29.31 6.52 -7.07
CA PHE A 336 28.39 6.21 -5.99
C PHE A 336 27.37 5.13 -6.38
N SER A 337 26.88 5.16 -7.61
CA SER A 337 25.87 4.23 -8.13
C SER A 337 26.39 2.79 -8.13
N SER A 338 27.62 2.61 -8.58
CA SER A 338 28.28 1.31 -8.70
C SER A 338 28.67 0.76 -7.34
N VAL A 339 29.26 1.59 -6.46
CA VAL A 339 29.51 1.20 -5.07
C VAL A 339 28.21 0.80 -4.37
N TRP A 340 27.15 1.58 -4.54
CA TRP A 340 25.86 1.28 -3.91
C TRP A 340 25.22 -0.02 -4.41
N LYS A 341 25.41 -0.40 -5.68
CA LYS A 341 24.83 -1.61 -6.28
C LYS A 341 25.67 -2.87 -6.08
N TYR A 342 27.00 -2.76 -6.19
CA TYR A 342 27.89 -3.92 -6.32
C TYR A 342 28.69 -4.22 -5.05
N PHE A 343 28.82 -3.27 -4.12
CA PHE A 343 29.59 -3.50 -2.90
C PHE A 343 28.95 -4.59 -2.03
N GLY A 344 29.73 -5.63 -1.74
CA GLY A 344 29.28 -6.77 -0.93
C GLY A 344 28.19 -7.59 -1.59
N GLN A 345 28.15 -7.60 -2.92
CA GLN A 345 27.17 -8.38 -3.65
C GLN A 345 27.32 -9.87 -3.36
N VAL A 346 26.19 -10.54 -3.14
CA VAL A 346 26.10 -11.99 -3.01
C VAL A 346 25.30 -12.57 -4.16
N ALA A 347 25.92 -13.46 -4.93
CA ALA A 347 25.26 -14.19 -6.00
C ALA A 347 25.06 -15.66 -5.61
N VAL A 348 23.82 -16.15 -5.75
CA VAL A 348 23.48 -17.58 -5.61
C VAL A 348 22.91 -18.05 -6.95
N MET A 349 23.67 -18.89 -7.65
CA MET A 349 23.26 -19.47 -8.92
C MET A 349 22.37 -20.69 -8.66
N TYR A 350 21.31 -20.88 -9.46
CA TYR A 350 20.57 -22.14 -9.43
C TYR A 350 21.50 -23.23 -9.97
N ASN A 351 21.82 -24.22 -9.15
CA ASN A 351 22.67 -25.36 -9.51
C ASN A 351 22.03 -26.10 -10.71
N GLY A 352 22.43 -25.78 -11.94
CA GLY A 352 21.74 -26.32 -13.12
C GLY A 352 22.16 -25.82 -14.50
N ASP A 353 23.27 -25.08 -14.63
CA ASP A 353 23.77 -24.67 -15.95
C ASP A 353 24.28 -25.85 -16.81
N THR A 354 24.23 -27.08 -16.29
CA THR A 354 24.56 -28.30 -17.04
C THR A 354 23.43 -28.82 -17.94
N SER A 355 22.17 -28.35 -17.82
CA SER A 355 21.05 -28.88 -18.60
C SER A 355 20.27 -27.88 -19.45
N GLY A 356 20.67 -26.61 -19.52
CA GLY A 356 20.05 -25.61 -20.41
C GLY A 356 18.59 -25.23 -20.07
N VAL A 357 18.04 -25.72 -18.95
CA VAL A 357 16.68 -25.39 -18.50
C VAL A 357 16.73 -24.10 -17.69
N ARG A 358 16.38 -22.97 -18.32
CA ARG A 358 16.29 -21.67 -17.64
C ARG A 358 15.04 -21.59 -16.76
N LEU A 359 15.24 -21.32 -15.47
CA LEU A 359 14.18 -21.22 -14.44
C LEU A 359 13.77 -19.75 -14.13
N GLU A 360 13.70 -18.89 -15.15
CA GLU A 360 13.39 -17.46 -14.94
C GLU A 360 12.02 -17.22 -14.28
N TRP A 361 11.03 -18.09 -14.57
CA TRP A 361 9.73 -18.09 -13.91
C TRP A 361 9.84 -18.37 -12.40
N ALA A 362 10.82 -19.18 -11.96
CA ALA A 362 11.08 -19.43 -10.55
C ALA A 362 11.68 -18.19 -9.89
N GLY A 363 12.50 -17.44 -10.64
CA GLY A 363 13.02 -16.14 -10.23
C GLY A 363 11.90 -15.16 -9.85
N LEU A 364 10.87 -15.05 -10.69
CA LEU A 364 9.67 -14.28 -10.41
C LEU A 364 8.99 -14.72 -9.09
N LEU A 365 8.77 -16.02 -8.89
CA LEU A 365 8.11 -16.52 -7.68
C LEU A 365 8.88 -16.20 -6.41
N ILE A 366 10.21 -16.35 -6.43
CA ILE A 366 11.08 -16.01 -5.32
C ILE A 366 11.05 -14.49 -5.07
N GLN A 367 11.09 -13.67 -6.12
CA GLN A 367 10.95 -12.22 -6.00
C GLN A 367 9.61 -11.83 -5.35
N CYS A 368 8.51 -12.44 -5.81
CA CYS A 368 7.17 -12.22 -5.25
C CYS A 368 7.11 -12.58 -3.77
N ALA A 369 7.69 -13.73 -3.38
CA ALA A 369 7.77 -14.14 -1.99
C ALA A 369 8.55 -13.12 -1.15
N ALA A 370 9.72 -12.68 -1.63
CA ALA A 370 10.56 -11.73 -0.91
C ALA A 370 9.89 -10.35 -0.78
N VAL A 371 9.37 -9.78 -1.88
CA VAL A 371 8.69 -8.46 -1.85
C VAL A 371 7.39 -8.50 -1.05
N SER A 372 6.68 -9.63 -0.99
CA SER A 372 5.42 -9.74 -0.24
C SER A 372 5.58 -9.41 1.25
N THR A 373 6.74 -9.74 1.84
CA THR A 373 7.04 -9.43 3.24
C THR A 373 7.14 -7.92 3.49
N LEU A 374 7.71 -7.17 2.54
CA LEU A 374 7.76 -5.71 2.57
C LEU A 374 6.36 -5.10 2.42
N LEU A 375 5.61 -5.57 1.42
CA LEU A 375 4.26 -5.09 1.14
C LEU A 375 3.31 -5.32 2.33
N PHE A 376 3.47 -6.45 3.02
CA PHE A 376 2.70 -6.73 4.22
C PHE A 376 2.94 -5.67 5.30
N GLY A 377 4.20 -5.32 5.58
CA GLY A 377 4.52 -4.27 6.56
C GLY A 377 4.01 -2.88 6.16
N LEU A 378 4.07 -2.56 4.87
CA LEU A 378 3.52 -1.32 4.32
C LEU A 378 1.99 -1.24 4.45
N HIS A 379 1.28 -2.34 4.19
CA HIS A 379 -0.16 -2.42 4.36
C HIS A 379 -0.58 -2.29 5.83
N LEU A 380 0.18 -2.88 6.75
CA LEU A 380 -0.03 -2.70 8.18
C LEU A 380 0.10 -1.23 8.61
N ALA A 381 1.11 -0.52 8.10
CA ALA A 381 1.30 0.90 8.37
C ALA A 381 0.18 1.78 7.76
N GLU A 382 -0.32 1.41 6.58
CA GLU A 382 -1.45 2.08 5.92
C GLU A 382 -2.71 2.05 6.79
N VAL A 383 -3.00 0.91 7.42
CA VAL A 383 -4.15 0.78 8.35
C VAL A 383 -4.00 1.76 9.53
N LEU A 384 -2.82 1.88 10.12
CA LEU A 384 -2.57 2.84 11.20
C LEU A 384 -2.74 4.28 10.72
N GLY A 385 -2.28 4.58 9.50
CA GLY A 385 -2.49 5.86 8.84
C GLY A 385 -3.98 6.18 8.64
N GLY A 386 -4.78 5.18 8.25
CA GLY A 386 -6.24 5.30 8.09
C GLY A 386 -6.97 5.55 9.42
N LEU A 387 -6.63 4.82 10.49
CA LEU A 387 -7.20 5.07 11.83
C LEU A 387 -6.85 6.48 12.34
N ASN A 388 -5.62 6.95 12.09
CA ASN A 388 -5.22 8.31 12.43
C ASN A 388 -5.95 9.36 11.57
N ARG A 389 -6.17 9.09 10.28
CA ARG A 389 -6.97 9.94 9.39
C ARG A 389 -8.39 10.10 9.93
N ASP A 390 -9.02 8.98 10.27
CA ASP A 390 -10.41 8.95 10.71
C ASP A 390 -10.59 9.74 12.02
N GLU A 391 -9.63 9.62 12.95
CA GLU A 391 -9.58 10.47 14.16
C GLU A 391 -9.35 11.95 13.80
N ALA A 392 -8.45 12.26 12.88
CA ALA A 392 -8.17 13.63 12.46
C ALA A 392 -9.37 14.32 11.81
N ILE A 393 -10.19 13.57 11.04
CA ILE A 393 -11.46 14.07 10.49
C ILE A 393 -12.44 14.37 11.63
N TRP A 394 -12.64 13.42 12.56
CA TRP A 394 -13.52 13.63 13.70
C TRP A 394 -13.13 14.87 14.53
N ARG A 395 -11.83 15.08 14.73
CA ARG A 395 -11.28 16.24 15.47
C ARG A 395 -11.57 17.58 14.83
N GLN A 396 -11.80 17.63 13.50
CA GLN A 396 -12.15 18.87 12.82
C GLN A 396 -13.49 19.42 13.29
N ALA A 397 -14.42 18.57 13.77
CA ALA A 397 -15.71 18.99 14.32
C ALA A 397 -15.57 19.97 15.51
N ALA A 398 -14.53 19.83 16.34
CA ALA A 398 -14.30 20.73 17.48
C ALA A 398 -13.56 22.04 17.08
N THR A 399 -13.17 22.19 15.81
CA THR A 399 -12.46 23.37 15.34
C THR A 399 -13.41 24.43 14.80
N LYS A 400 -12.90 25.65 14.54
CA LYS A 400 -13.69 26.73 13.91
C LYS A 400 -14.21 26.38 12.52
N ARG A 401 -13.57 25.41 11.84
CA ARG A 401 -13.94 24.99 10.48
C ARG A 401 -15.11 24.00 10.49
N GLY A 402 -15.30 23.26 11.59
CA GLY A 402 -16.18 22.09 11.61
C GLY A 402 -15.66 20.98 10.70
N THR A 403 -16.47 19.94 10.54
CA THR A 403 -16.20 18.84 9.61
C THR A 403 -17.41 18.61 8.73
N SER A 404 -17.20 18.49 7.42
CA SER A 404 -18.28 18.12 6.50
C SER A 404 -18.27 16.60 6.31
N PRO A 405 -19.42 15.91 6.36
CA PRO A 405 -19.51 14.51 5.96
C PRO A 405 -19.24 14.31 4.47
N GLU A 406 -19.44 15.32 3.62
CA GLU A 406 -19.39 15.24 2.15
C GLU A 406 -18.01 15.61 1.58
N SER A 407 -16.96 15.53 2.40
CA SER A 407 -15.62 15.92 1.97
C SER A 407 -15.00 14.94 0.96
N ASN A 408 -14.31 15.50 -0.04
CA ASN A 408 -13.62 14.75 -1.09
C ASN A 408 -12.47 13.90 -0.53
N ILE A 409 -12.55 12.58 -0.71
CA ILE A 409 -11.60 11.61 -0.15
C ILE A 409 -10.16 11.84 -0.62
N LEU A 410 -9.94 12.15 -1.90
CA LEU A 410 -8.57 12.36 -2.41
C LEU A 410 -7.92 13.57 -1.75
N LEU A 411 -8.66 14.66 -1.62
CA LEU A 411 -8.13 15.87 -1.00
C LEU A 411 -7.84 15.64 0.48
N GLU A 412 -8.69 14.87 1.16
CA GLU A 412 -8.45 14.50 2.56
C GLU A 412 -7.28 13.55 2.75
N GLY A 413 -7.10 12.60 1.83
CA GLY A 413 -5.96 11.70 1.79
C GLY A 413 -4.64 12.46 1.61
N ILE A 414 -4.59 13.36 0.63
CA ILE A 414 -3.41 14.22 0.36
C ILE A 414 -3.13 15.17 1.53
N ARG A 415 -4.18 15.66 2.19
CA ARG A 415 -4.05 16.55 3.35
C ARG A 415 -3.60 15.82 4.62
N ASN A 416 -3.80 14.50 4.69
CA ASN A 416 -3.37 13.68 5.81
C ASN A 416 -1.94 13.17 5.58
N TRP A 417 -0.96 13.89 6.11
CA TRP A 417 0.46 13.58 5.94
C TRP A 417 0.87 12.13 6.26
N PRO A 418 0.31 11.39 7.25
CA PRO A 418 0.64 9.99 7.49
C PRO A 418 0.28 9.09 6.29
N THR A 419 -0.85 9.35 5.63
CA THR A 419 -1.26 8.63 4.43
C THR A 419 -0.30 8.91 3.27
N CYS A 420 0.12 10.17 3.09
CA CYS A 420 1.12 10.54 2.09
C CYS A 420 2.47 9.86 2.35
N VAL A 421 2.93 9.80 3.60
CA VAL A 421 4.17 9.11 3.96
C VAL A 421 4.09 7.63 3.59
N VAL A 422 3.01 6.93 3.95
CA VAL A 422 2.87 5.51 3.60
C VAL A 422 2.80 5.30 2.09
N PHE A 423 2.13 6.18 1.34
CA PHE A 423 2.10 6.11 -0.12
C PHE A 423 3.50 6.27 -0.74
N VAL A 424 4.29 7.24 -0.27
CA VAL A 424 5.69 7.42 -0.69
C VAL A 424 6.51 6.17 -0.39
N TYR A 425 6.32 5.56 0.78
CA TYR A 425 6.97 4.30 1.12
C TYR A 425 6.58 3.14 0.19
N LYS A 426 5.30 3.04 -0.22
CA LYS A 426 4.83 2.04 -1.18
C LYS A 426 5.50 2.15 -2.55
N VAL A 427 5.99 3.33 -2.92
CA VAL A 427 6.75 3.55 -4.15
C VAL A 427 8.25 3.28 -3.93
N ILE A 428 8.84 3.93 -2.91
CA ILE A 428 10.30 3.94 -2.71
C ILE A 428 10.82 2.58 -2.26
N VAL A 429 10.13 1.88 -1.36
CA VAL A 429 10.62 0.61 -0.79
C VAL A 429 10.74 -0.47 -1.87
N PRO A 430 9.70 -0.78 -2.68
CA PRO A 430 9.83 -1.78 -3.74
C PRO A 430 10.85 -1.37 -4.83
N TRP A 431 10.98 -0.07 -5.11
CA TRP A 431 11.98 0.44 -6.05
C TRP A 431 13.42 0.25 -5.55
N ILE A 432 13.72 0.57 -4.29
CA ILE A 432 15.04 0.30 -3.71
C ILE A 432 15.27 -1.21 -3.61
N PHE A 433 14.22 -1.98 -3.28
CA PHE A 433 14.31 -3.42 -3.16
C PHE A 433 14.73 -4.09 -4.47
N SER A 434 14.31 -3.60 -5.65
CA SER A 434 14.76 -4.16 -6.93
C SER A 434 16.26 -4.00 -7.19
N TYR A 435 16.94 -3.05 -6.51
CA TYR A 435 18.41 -2.97 -6.54
C TYR A 435 19.07 -3.88 -5.51
N GLY A 436 18.42 -4.10 -4.36
CA GLY A 436 18.95 -4.90 -3.26
C GLY A 436 18.75 -6.40 -3.40
N PHE A 437 17.70 -6.80 -4.11
CA PHE A 437 17.32 -8.19 -4.32
C PHE A 437 16.76 -8.35 -5.72
N ALA A 438 17.50 -9.06 -6.57
CA ALA A 438 17.13 -9.32 -7.95
C ALA A 438 17.18 -10.82 -8.20
N CYS A 439 16.09 -11.36 -8.74
CA CYS A 439 15.92 -12.80 -8.91
C CYS A 439 15.51 -13.12 -10.35
N ASN A 440 16.47 -13.58 -11.15
CA ASN A 440 16.25 -13.97 -12.55
C ASN A 440 16.73 -15.41 -12.80
N THR A 441 17.86 -15.60 -13.47
CA THR A 441 18.62 -16.85 -13.57
C THR A 441 19.48 -17.10 -12.34
N SER A 442 19.62 -16.13 -11.46
CA SER A 442 20.30 -16.26 -10.17
C SER A 442 19.66 -15.31 -9.16
N VAL A 443 19.93 -15.56 -7.88
CA VAL A 443 19.54 -14.66 -6.80
C VAL A 443 20.72 -13.75 -6.50
N PHE A 444 20.55 -12.46 -6.73
CA PHE A 444 21.53 -11.43 -6.41
C PHE A 444 21.04 -10.58 -5.25
N MET A 445 21.94 -10.37 -4.30
CA MET A 445 21.69 -9.60 -3.09
C MET A 445 22.79 -8.57 -2.90
N ALA A 446 22.44 -7.30 -2.74
CA ALA A 446 23.40 -6.21 -2.53
C ALA A 446 23.27 -5.65 -1.11
N ILE A 447 24.40 -5.49 -0.40
CA ILE A 447 24.39 -5.08 1.02
C ILE A 447 23.77 -3.71 1.21
N PHE A 448 24.24 -2.68 0.48
CA PHE A 448 23.82 -1.31 0.76
C PHE A 448 22.33 -1.06 0.52
N PRO A 449 21.71 -1.50 -0.58
CA PRO A 449 20.28 -1.32 -0.76
C PRO A 449 19.48 -2.12 0.28
N LEU A 450 19.92 -3.33 0.66
CA LEU A 450 19.27 -4.11 1.73
C LEU A 450 19.37 -3.42 3.10
N LEU A 451 20.51 -2.80 3.43
CA LEU A 451 20.63 -1.95 4.62
C LEU A 451 19.70 -0.74 4.52
N THR A 452 19.60 -0.10 3.36
CA THR A 452 18.67 1.02 3.15
C THR A 452 17.22 0.58 3.40
N ILE A 453 16.81 -0.60 2.93
CA ILE A 453 15.49 -1.17 3.22
C ILE A 453 15.31 -1.39 4.73
N ALA A 454 16.29 -1.97 5.42
CA ALA A 454 16.21 -2.15 6.87
C ALA A 454 16.09 -0.81 7.63
N ILE A 455 16.83 0.22 7.22
CA ILE A 455 16.74 1.58 7.79
C ILE A 455 15.37 2.20 7.51
N LEU A 456 14.84 2.06 6.30
CA LEU A 456 13.49 2.54 5.97
C LEU A 456 12.43 1.85 6.84
N PHE A 457 12.55 0.54 7.07
CA PHE A 457 11.63 -0.17 7.97
C PHE A 457 11.81 0.19 9.45
N LEU A 458 13.02 0.56 9.88
CA LEU A 458 13.22 1.14 11.20
C LEU A 458 12.45 2.47 11.34
N ILE A 459 12.57 3.35 10.34
CA ILE A 459 11.86 4.62 10.32
C ILE A 459 10.34 4.38 10.28
N LEU A 460 9.87 3.43 9.48
CA LEU A 460 8.45 3.04 9.42
C LEU A 460 7.94 2.50 10.76
N GLY A 461 8.76 1.70 11.46
CA GLY A 461 8.45 1.18 12.80
C GLY A 461 8.35 2.28 13.85
N LEU A 462 9.31 3.22 13.84
CA LEU A 462 9.29 4.41 14.71
C LEU A 462 8.08 5.31 14.42
N PHE A 463 7.78 5.53 13.14
CA PHE A 463 6.61 6.27 12.68
C PHE A 463 5.31 5.59 13.14
N SER A 464 5.21 4.28 13.01
CA SER A 464 4.05 3.50 13.46
C SER A 464 3.88 3.57 14.98
N GLU A 465 4.96 3.46 15.75
CA GLU A 465 4.95 3.64 17.21
C GLU A 465 4.53 5.06 17.61
N TYR A 466 4.99 6.07 16.88
CA TYR A 466 4.55 7.45 17.07
C TYR A 466 3.03 7.55 16.86
N LEU A 467 2.50 7.07 15.73
CA LEU A 467 1.06 7.15 15.44
C LEU A 467 0.20 6.50 16.53
N ILE A 468 0.58 5.32 17.04
CA ILE A 468 -0.25 4.62 18.03
C ILE A 468 -0.14 5.21 19.43
N ARG A 469 0.94 5.92 19.76
CA ARG A 469 1.20 6.51 21.09
C ARG A 469 0.72 7.96 21.21
N VAL A 470 0.59 8.68 20.09
CA VAL A 470 0.08 10.05 20.09
C VAL A 470 -1.30 10.07 20.76
N LYS A 471 -1.42 10.90 21.79
CA LYS A 471 -2.68 11.16 22.48
C LYS A 471 -3.35 12.37 21.83
N PRO A 472 -4.58 12.24 21.32
CA PRO A 472 -5.32 13.37 20.81
C PRO A 472 -5.51 14.41 21.92
N LYS A 473 -5.27 15.67 21.57
CA LYS A 473 -5.45 16.80 22.48
C LYS A 473 -6.90 17.29 22.41
N GLY A 474 -7.40 17.77 23.54
CA GLY A 474 -8.70 18.43 23.63
C GLY A 474 -9.79 17.56 24.24
N LEU A 475 -10.93 18.20 24.50
CA LEU A 475 -12.03 17.67 25.31
C LEU A 475 -12.99 16.77 24.54
N GLN A 476 -12.90 16.74 23.21
CA GLN A 476 -13.70 15.85 22.36
C GLN A 476 -13.28 14.39 22.57
N PRO A 477 -14.22 13.43 22.73
CA PRO A 477 -13.88 12.02 22.89
C PRO A 477 -13.15 11.45 21.66
N ALA A 478 -12.14 10.60 21.85
CA ALA A 478 -11.48 9.91 20.72
C ALA A 478 -12.33 8.77 20.18
N THR A 479 -12.33 8.58 18.86
CA THR A 479 -13.11 7.53 18.17
C THR A 479 -12.24 6.65 17.29
N TYR A 480 -11.21 7.19 16.65
CA TYR A 480 -10.37 6.48 15.67
C TYR A 480 -11.20 5.73 14.60
N GLY A 481 -12.31 6.33 14.19
CA GLY A 481 -13.21 5.76 13.19
C GLY A 481 -14.13 4.64 13.70
N ASP A 482 -14.25 4.43 15.01
CA ASP A 482 -15.28 3.58 15.61
C ASP A 482 -16.68 4.11 15.27
N ILE A 483 -17.40 3.38 14.42
CA ILE A 483 -18.67 3.81 13.83
C ILE A 483 -19.77 3.91 14.89
N GLN A 484 -19.78 2.98 15.86
CA GLN A 484 -20.78 2.98 16.92
C GLN A 484 -20.52 4.13 17.90
N ALA A 485 -19.24 4.37 18.25
CA ALA A 485 -18.88 5.53 19.06
C ALA A 485 -19.23 6.86 18.37
N LEU A 486 -18.99 6.97 17.06
CA LEU A 486 -19.40 8.15 16.30
C LEU A 486 -20.91 8.31 16.25
N ALA A 487 -21.66 7.21 16.07
CA ALA A 487 -23.12 7.21 16.06
C ALA A 487 -23.73 7.66 17.40
N ALA A 488 -23.09 7.30 18.52
CA ALA A 488 -23.51 7.68 19.85
C ALA A 488 -23.17 9.14 20.19
N LEU A 489 -22.04 9.66 19.69
CA LEU A 489 -21.63 11.04 19.93
C LEU A 489 -22.43 12.01 19.06
N VAL A 490 -22.59 11.72 17.77
CA VAL A 490 -23.29 12.61 16.84
C VAL A 490 -24.80 12.46 17.01
N ASP A 491 -25.40 13.46 17.65
CA ASP A 491 -26.83 13.55 17.93
C ASP A 491 -27.62 14.33 16.86
N ASP A 492 -26.94 15.12 16.02
CA ASP A 492 -27.54 15.92 14.95
C ASP A 492 -26.83 15.69 13.60
N TRP A 493 -27.51 14.99 12.70
CA TRP A 493 -27.00 14.58 11.38
C TRP A 493 -27.52 15.43 10.22
N GLY A 494 -28.38 16.41 10.50
CA GLY A 494 -29.15 17.14 9.49
C GLY A 494 -28.38 18.25 8.77
N HIS A 495 -27.07 18.35 8.94
CA HIS A 495 -26.27 19.51 8.52
C HIS A 495 -25.09 19.12 7.64
N ASP A 496 -24.79 19.98 6.67
CA ASP A 496 -23.65 19.83 5.75
C ASP A 496 -22.30 19.94 6.46
N THR A 497 -22.26 20.69 7.58
CA THR A 497 -21.10 20.83 8.45
C THR A 497 -21.50 20.55 9.88
N ILE A 498 -20.73 19.67 10.52
CA ILE A 498 -20.94 19.25 11.90
C ILE A 498 -19.91 19.94 12.79
N PHE A 499 -20.39 20.57 13.86
CA PHE A 499 -19.59 21.12 14.94
C PHE A 499 -19.83 20.35 16.23
N TRP A 500 -18.77 20.08 16.99
CA TRP A 500 -18.82 19.42 18.30
C TRP A 500 -18.59 20.43 19.43
N GLY A 501 -19.43 20.43 20.46
CA GLY A 501 -19.23 21.31 21.62
C GLY A 501 -20.35 21.28 22.66
N ASP A 502 -20.40 22.35 23.44
CA ASP A 502 -21.35 22.59 24.53
C ASP A 502 -22.67 23.14 23.99
N LYS A 503 -23.77 22.45 24.28
CA LYS A 503 -25.14 22.81 23.88
C LYS A 503 -25.92 23.61 24.92
N GLY A 504 -25.33 23.87 26.09
CA GLY A 504 -26.01 24.53 27.20
C GLY A 504 -26.23 23.62 28.40
N GLU A 505 -26.99 24.13 29.36
CA GLU A 505 -27.37 23.40 30.57
C GLU A 505 -28.51 22.43 30.30
N TYR A 506 -28.47 21.30 30.98
CA TYR A 506 -29.51 20.30 30.91
C TYR A 506 -30.69 20.74 31.78
N GLU A 507 -31.85 20.98 31.16
CA GLU A 507 -33.02 21.59 31.81
C GLU A 507 -33.48 20.91 33.11
N ARG A 508 -33.17 19.61 33.28
CA ARG A 508 -33.63 18.82 34.43
C ARG A 508 -32.69 18.77 35.61
N ILE A 509 -31.40 19.12 35.43
CA ILE A 509 -30.39 18.99 36.48
C ILE A 509 -29.45 20.20 36.45
N GLU A 510 -29.51 21.02 37.49
CA GLU A 510 -28.65 22.18 37.66
C GLU A 510 -27.17 21.78 37.73
N GLY A 511 -26.30 22.53 37.04
CA GLY A 511 -24.86 22.26 37.00
C GLY A 511 -24.42 21.16 36.03
N VAL A 512 -25.36 20.46 35.37
CA VAL A 512 -25.05 19.50 34.30
C VAL A 512 -25.28 20.14 32.94
N ARG A 513 -24.35 19.90 32.00
CA ARG A 513 -24.40 20.43 30.64
C ARG A 513 -24.53 19.33 29.60
N VAL A 514 -24.91 19.68 28.38
CA VAL A 514 -25.07 18.72 27.28
C VAL A 514 -23.94 18.92 26.27
N ALA A 515 -23.22 17.85 25.96
CA ALA A 515 -22.25 17.81 24.87
C ALA A 515 -22.89 17.15 23.65
N GLY A 516 -22.64 17.69 22.46
CA GLY A 516 -23.20 17.13 21.24
C GLY A 516 -22.75 17.85 19.98
N THR A 517 -23.50 17.59 18.91
CA THR A 517 -23.27 18.13 17.57
C THR A 517 -24.33 19.13 17.12
N ALA A 518 -23.95 20.14 16.33
CA ALA A 518 -24.90 21.05 15.69
C ALA A 518 -24.37 21.53 14.32
N GLY A 519 -25.27 22.07 13.48
CA GLY A 519 -24.92 22.70 12.20
C GLY A 519 -24.23 24.05 12.32
N THR A 520 -24.28 24.66 13.51
CA THR A 520 -23.61 25.91 13.81
C THR A 520 -22.55 25.70 14.87
N ARG A 521 -21.59 26.64 14.91
CA ARG A 521 -20.45 26.54 15.81
C ARG A 521 -20.91 26.58 17.27
N LEU A 522 -20.60 25.51 18.00
CA LEU A 522 -20.84 25.40 19.44
C LEU A 522 -19.68 25.99 20.26
N ALA A 523 -19.96 26.33 21.51
CA ALA A 523 -18.93 26.69 22.47
C ALA A 523 -18.07 25.48 22.82
N GLY A 524 -16.80 25.71 23.18
CA GLY A 524 -15.94 24.63 23.66
C GLY A 524 -16.45 24.08 24.99
N LEU A 525 -16.25 22.77 25.21
CA LEU A 525 -16.54 22.15 26.50
C LEU A 525 -15.71 22.81 27.62
N ARG A 526 -16.26 22.85 28.83
CA ARG A 526 -15.61 23.40 30.02
C ARG A 526 -14.99 22.28 30.85
N ALA A 527 -13.73 22.43 31.23
CA ALA A 527 -13.07 21.47 32.12
C ALA A 527 -13.67 21.55 33.53
N GLY A 528 -13.80 20.41 34.21
CA GLY A 528 -14.34 20.32 35.58
C GLY A 528 -15.87 20.52 35.67
N VAL A 529 -16.58 20.44 34.55
CA VAL A 529 -18.06 20.46 34.50
C VAL A 529 -18.57 19.10 34.05
N MET A 530 -19.67 18.65 34.63
CA MET A 530 -20.33 17.41 34.27
C MET A 530 -21.12 17.58 32.97
N TYR A 531 -20.91 16.66 32.03
CA TYR A 531 -21.64 16.61 30.78
C TYR A 531 -22.36 15.28 30.59
N ILE A 532 -23.50 15.35 29.91
CA ILE A 532 -24.18 14.22 29.27
C ILE A 532 -23.70 14.14 27.81
N GLY A 533 -23.60 12.93 27.26
CA GLY A 533 -23.21 12.71 25.86
C GLY A 533 -21.70 12.58 25.64
N LEU A 534 -20.91 12.44 26.71
CA LEU A 534 -19.47 12.18 26.63
C LEU A 534 -19.09 10.70 26.75
N SER A 535 -19.94 9.91 27.41
CA SER A 535 -19.70 8.49 27.65
C SER A 535 -20.02 7.68 26.40
N ARG A 536 -19.11 6.79 26.04
CA ARG A 536 -19.47 5.59 25.26
C ARG A 536 -20.33 4.74 26.20
N GLU A 537 -21.51 4.32 25.80
CA GLU A 537 -22.19 3.26 26.54
C GLU A 537 -21.20 2.07 26.63
N PRO A 538 -20.93 1.55 27.83
CA PRO A 538 -20.06 0.39 27.97
C PRO A 538 -20.72 -0.79 27.25
N GLN A 539 -20.08 -1.28 26.20
CA GLN A 539 -20.46 -2.53 25.57
C GLN A 539 -20.04 -3.68 26.48
N SER A 540 -21.02 -4.47 26.94
CA SER A 540 -20.81 -5.78 27.54
C SER A 540 -20.36 -6.81 26.52
#